data_AF-A0A0Q9SQZ2-F1
#
_entry.id   AF-A0A0Q9SQZ2-F1
#
_cell.length_a   1.000
_cell.length_b   1.000
_cell.length_c   1.000
_cell.angle_alpha   90.00
_cell.angle_beta   90.00
_cell.angle_gamma   90.00
#
_symmetry.space_group_name_H-M   'P 1'
#
loop_
_entity.id
_entity.type
_entity.pdbx_description
1 polymer ?
#
loop_
_entity_poly.entity_id
_entity_poly.type
_entity_poly.pdbx_seq_one_letter_code
_entity_poly.pdbx_strand_id
1 'polypeptide(L)'
;MALGRGLILAMLTLLACDVIGGFIAVASGVDTWDHAWGFDTEYTVPLPVGVVQLALAWLAGRNVRPPVGLIAAVLLSTFCLASLLFGSFDGDLRGNIASAGWWSWGVVWGFVLLLVTGVVGVLAVAQAKRLRRQR
;
A
#
# COMPACT_ATOMS: atom_id res chain seq x y z
N MET A 1 20.10 -7.65 -5.12
CA MET A 1 19.45 -6.97 -6.27
C MET A 1 18.04 -7.50 -6.53
N ALA A 2 17.80 -8.81 -6.50
CA ALA A 2 16.46 -9.40 -6.71
C ALA A 2 15.38 -8.88 -5.73
N LEU A 3 15.66 -8.86 -4.42
CA LEU A 3 14.72 -8.34 -3.39
C LEU A 3 14.34 -6.86 -3.59
N GLY A 4 15.30 -6.02 -3.94
CA GLY A 4 15.03 -4.59 -4.22
C GLY A 4 14.16 -4.39 -5.46
N ARG A 5 14.40 -5.16 -6.53
CA ARG A 5 13.53 -5.17 -7.72
C ARG A 5 12.13 -5.70 -7.41
N GLY A 6 12.02 -6.78 -6.63
CA GLY A 6 10.74 -7.34 -6.20
C GLY A 6 9.92 -6.36 -5.36
N LEU A 7 10.57 -5.63 -4.44
CA LEU A 7 9.90 -4.58 -3.64
C LEU A 7 9.34 -3.45 -4.51
N ILE A 8 10.10 -3.01 -5.52
CA ILE A 8 9.65 -1.95 -6.44
C ILE A 8 8.48 -2.46 -7.29
N LEU A 9 8.56 -3.68 -7.83
CA LEU A 9 7.46 -4.27 -8.61
C LEU A 9 6.20 -4.44 -7.76
N ALA A 10 6.32 -4.91 -6.51
CA ALA A 10 5.20 -5.04 -5.61
C ALA A 10 4.55 -3.69 -5.27
N MET A 11 5.35 -2.63 -5.08
CA MET A 11 4.80 -1.28 -4.92
C MET A 11 4.15 -0.72 -6.18
N LEU A 12 4.69 -1.01 -7.37
CA LEU A 12 4.05 -0.62 -8.62
C LEU A 12 2.71 -1.35 -8.82
N THR A 13 2.64 -2.63 -8.43
CA THR A 13 1.38 -3.38 -8.42
C THR A 13 0.39 -2.77 -7.44
N LEU A 14 0.82 -2.41 -6.23
CA LEU A 14 -0.04 -1.75 -5.25
C LEU A 14 -0.58 -0.42 -5.78
N LEU A 15 0.28 0.42 -6.36
CA LEU A 15 -0.12 1.68 -6.97
C LEU A 15 -1.11 1.48 -8.13
N ALA A 16 -0.90 0.45 -8.96
CA ALA A 16 -1.84 0.11 -10.03
C ALA A 16 -3.19 -0.34 -9.47
N CYS A 17 -3.21 -1.11 -8.38
CA CYS A 17 -4.43 -1.47 -7.67
C CYS A 17 -5.13 -0.24 -7.08
N ASP A 18 -4.40 0.72 -6.52
CA ASP A 18 -4.99 1.98 -6.02
C ASP A 18 -5.62 2.79 -7.16
N VAL A 19 -4.93 2.90 -8.31
CA VAL A 19 -5.47 3.59 -9.49
C VAL A 19 -6.74 2.92 -9.99
N ILE A 20 -6.75 1.58 -10.09
CA ILE A 20 -7.95 0.84 -10.50
C ILE A 20 -9.08 1.01 -9.49
N GLY A 21 -8.78 0.98 -8.19
CA GLY A 21 -9.75 1.23 -7.12
C GLY A 21 -10.39 2.61 -7.25
N GLY A 22 -9.60 3.63 -7.56
CA GLY A 22 -10.07 5.01 -7.73
C GLY A 22 -11.01 5.13 -8.93
N PHE A 23 -10.69 4.46 -10.04
CA PHE A 23 -11.59 4.36 -11.19
C PHE A 23 -12.90 3.64 -10.86
N ILE A 24 -12.86 2.56 -10.06
CA ILE A 24 -14.07 1.85 -9.63
C ILE A 24 -14.94 2.74 -8.74
N ALA A 25 -14.33 3.49 -7.81
CA ALA A 25 -15.04 4.40 -6.90
C ALA A 25 -15.73 5.55 -7.66
N VAL A 26 -15.05 6.13 -8.65
CA VAL A 26 -15.62 7.15 -9.54
C VAL A 26 -16.73 6.57 -10.43
N ALA A 27 -16.52 5.40 -11.02
CA ALA A 27 -17.49 4.77 -11.92
C ALA A 27 -18.75 4.28 -11.19
N SER A 28 -18.63 3.91 -9.92
CA SER A 28 -19.76 3.55 -9.06
C SER A 28 -20.47 4.76 -8.44
N GLY A 29 -19.95 5.97 -8.67
CA GLY A 29 -20.54 7.22 -8.19
C GLY A 29 -20.40 7.45 -6.69
N VAL A 30 -19.55 6.67 -6.01
CA VAL A 30 -19.32 6.82 -4.58
C VAL A 30 -18.35 7.96 -4.28
N ASP A 31 -17.37 8.17 -5.17
CA ASP A 31 -16.43 9.30 -5.08
C ASP A 31 -16.51 10.23 -6.29
N THR A 32 -16.27 11.53 -6.06
CA THR A 32 -16.07 12.50 -7.14
C THR A 32 -14.63 12.45 -7.64
N TRP A 33 -14.39 12.85 -8.90
CA TRP A 33 -13.04 12.83 -9.49
C TRP A 33 -11.97 13.51 -8.63
N ASP A 34 -12.28 14.64 -7.98
CA ASP A 34 -11.32 15.32 -7.10
C ASP A 34 -11.14 14.62 -5.74
N HIS A 35 -12.15 13.92 -5.23
CA HIS A 35 -12.06 13.16 -3.98
C HIS A 35 -11.30 11.84 -4.16
N ALA A 36 -11.55 11.10 -5.24
CA ALA A 36 -10.95 9.80 -5.55
C ALA A 36 -9.40 9.80 -5.63
N TRP A 37 -8.79 10.98 -5.76
CA TRP A 37 -7.35 11.17 -5.83
C TRP A 37 -6.79 12.01 -4.66
N GLY A 38 -7.67 12.47 -3.77
CA GLY A 38 -7.36 13.30 -2.61
C GLY A 38 -6.91 12.49 -1.39
N PHE A 39 -6.95 13.13 -0.21
CA PHE A 39 -6.67 12.48 1.07
C PHE A 39 -7.92 11.83 1.69
N ASP A 40 -9.11 12.14 1.19
CA ASP A 40 -10.42 11.63 1.64
C ASP A 40 -10.99 10.67 0.58
N THR A 41 -10.36 9.51 0.40
CA THR A 41 -10.81 8.48 -0.55
C THR A 41 -11.38 7.28 0.18
N GLU A 42 -12.56 6.80 -0.22
CA GLU A 42 -13.26 5.73 0.51
C GLU A 42 -12.78 4.31 0.11
N TYR A 43 -12.26 4.14 -1.12
CA TYR A 43 -11.87 2.81 -1.66
C TYR A 43 -10.40 2.66 -2.07
N THR A 44 -9.55 3.64 -1.81
CA THR A 44 -8.15 3.64 -2.23
C THR A 44 -7.20 4.12 -1.16
N VAL A 45 -5.92 3.76 -1.28
CA VAL A 45 -4.88 4.51 -0.59
C VAL A 45 -4.77 5.89 -1.25
N PRO A 46 -4.76 6.99 -0.48
CA PRO A 46 -4.57 8.33 -1.02
C PRO A 46 -3.35 8.39 -1.94
N LEU A 47 -3.52 8.89 -3.15
CA LEU A 47 -2.44 8.99 -4.15
C LEU A 47 -1.14 9.61 -3.59
N PRO A 48 -1.19 10.69 -2.78
CA PRO A 48 -0.01 11.27 -2.15
C PRO A 48 0.75 10.27 -1.26
N VAL A 49 0.02 9.40 -0.55
CA VAL A 49 0.57 8.34 0.29
C VAL A 49 1.23 7.25 -0.57
N GLY A 50 0.57 6.82 -1.64
CA GLY A 50 1.13 5.83 -2.58
C GLY A 50 2.46 6.31 -3.21
N VAL A 51 2.56 7.59 -3.56
CA VAL A 51 3.79 8.20 -4.07
C VAL A 51 4.92 8.17 -3.04
N VAL A 52 4.62 8.49 -1.77
CA VAL A 52 5.60 8.42 -0.68
C VAL A 52 6.07 6.98 -0.44
N GLN A 53 5.17 6.01 -0.44
CA GLN A 53 5.53 4.59 -0.30
C GLN A 53 6.40 4.10 -1.46
N LEU A 54 6.11 4.52 -2.69
CA LEU A 54 6.94 4.20 -3.86
C LEU A 54 8.35 4.81 -3.73
N ALA A 55 8.45 6.05 -3.26
CA ALA A 55 9.75 6.69 -3.01
C ALA A 55 10.55 5.93 -1.93
N LEU A 56 9.90 5.48 -0.85
CA LEU A 56 10.53 4.66 0.19
C LEU A 56 11.00 3.30 -0.35
N ALA A 57 10.17 2.61 -1.14
CA ALA A 57 10.54 1.36 -1.79
C ALA A 57 11.72 1.53 -2.76
N TRP A 58 11.74 2.63 -3.52
CA TRP A 58 12.83 2.96 -4.41
C TRP A 58 14.14 3.23 -3.65
N LEU A 59 14.09 4.01 -2.55
CA LEU A 59 15.24 4.27 -1.68
C LEU A 59 15.76 2.98 -1.04
N ALA A 60 14.86 2.12 -0.54
CA ALA A 60 15.19 0.81 0.02
C ALA A 60 15.80 -0.14 -1.02
N GLY A 61 15.33 -0.07 -2.28
CA GLY A 61 15.78 -0.91 -3.39
C GLY A 61 17.13 -0.49 -3.97
N ARG A 62 17.34 0.82 -4.17
CA ARG A 62 18.58 1.39 -4.72
C ARG A 62 19.75 1.38 -3.74
N ASN A 63 19.48 1.39 -2.43
CA ASN A 63 20.50 1.38 -1.37
C ASN A 63 21.63 2.41 -1.59
N VAL A 64 21.27 3.64 -1.99
CA VAL A 64 22.24 4.70 -2.36
C VAL A 64 23.10 5.12 -1.15
N ARG A 65 22.54 5.03 0.07
CA ARG A 65 23.26 5.21 1.33
C ARG A 65 22.83 4.14 2.34
N PRO A 66 23.76 3.41 2.99
CA PRO A 66 23.43 2.28 3.86
C PRO A 66 22.47 2.58 5.03
N PRO A 67 22.49 3.74 5.73
CA PRO A 67 21.46 4.06 6.72
C PRO A 67 20.09 4.31 6.09
N VAL A 68 20.05 4.99 4.94
CA VAL A 68 18.82 5.47 4.31
C VAL A 68 17.98 4.31 3.79
N GLY A 69 18.61 3.33 3.14
CA GLY A 69 17.89 2.16 2.63
C GLY A 69 17.22 1.33 3.74
N LEU A 70 17.89 1.20 4.89
CA LEU A 70 17.33 0.49 6.05
C LEU A 70 16.17 1.26 6.66
N ILE A 71 16.32 2.57 6.89
CA ILE A 71 15.26 3.42 7.44
C ILE A 71 14.02 3.39 6.53
N ALA A 72 14.22 3.51 5.21
CA ALA A 72 13.13 3.47 4.25
C ALA A 72 12.39 2.12 4.25
N ALA A 73 13.12 1.00 4.33
CA ALA A 73 12.52 -0.33 4.41
C ALA A 73 11.75 -0.56 5.71
N VAL A 74 12.27 -0.06 6.83
CA VAL A 74 11.60 -0.12 8.14
C VAL A 74 10.33 0.73 8.13
N LEU A 75 10.41 1.98 7.68
CA LEU A 75 9.24 2.87 7.59
C LEU A 75 8.15 2.28 6.70
N LEU A 76 8.51 1.78 5.51
CA LEU A 76 7.57 1.15 4.61
C LEU A 76 6.93 -0.10 5.25
N SER A 77 7.72 -0.94 5.90
CA SER A 77 7.20 -2.11 6.61
C SER A 77 6.26 -1.75 7.76
N THR A 78 6.62 -0.76 8.58
CA THR A 78 5.78 -0.29 9.69
C THR A 78 4.48 0.28 9.16
N PHE A 79 4.54 1.02 8.05
CA PHE A 79 3.38 1.57 7.39
C PHE A 79 2.45 0.48 6.86
N CYS A 80 2.96 -0.50 6.12
CA CYS A 80 2.16 -1.64 5.66
C CYS A 80 1.57 -2.45 6.82
N LEU A 81 2.31 -2.60 7.94
CA LEU A 81 1.80 -3.29 9.12
C LEU A 81 0.64 -2.52 9.77
N ALA A 82 0.76 -1.18 9.89
CA ALA A 82 -0.32 -0.34 10.36
C ALA A 82 -1.55 -0.47 9.44
N SER A 83 -1.36 -0.42 8.12
CA SER A 83 -2.43 -0.65 7.14
C SER A 83 -3.13 -2.00 7.32
N LEU A 84 -2.39 -3.09 7.58
CA LEU A 84 -2.97 -4.40 7.86
C LEU A 84 -3.75 -4.45 9.19
N LEU A 85 -3.21 -3.86 10.25
CA LEU A 85 -3.82 -3.88 11.58
C LEU A 85 -5.09 -3.02 11.63
N PHE A 86 -5.10 -1.90 10.91
CA PHE A 86 -6.18 -0.92 10.90
C PHE A 86 -7.12 -1.05 9.68
N GLY A 87 -6.84 -1.96 8.73
CA GLY A 87 -7.72 -2.21 7.58
C GLY A 87 -7.65 -1.14 6.47
N SER A 88 -6.51 -0.44 6.37
CA SER A 88 -6.15 0.60 5.39
C SER A 88 -7.10 1.81 5.29
N PHE A 89 -6.81 2.78 6.15
CA PHE A 89 -7.03 4.24 6.05
C PHE A 89 -8.35 4.89 6.43
N ASP A 90 -9.50 4.22 6.36
CA ASP A 90 -10.73 4.77 6.99
C ASP A 90 -11.37 3.81 8.02
N GLY A 91 -10.81 2.60 8.19
CA GLY A 91 -11.49 1.54 8.94
C GLY A 91 -12.76 1.03 8.24
N ASP A 92 -13.03 1.52 7.04
CA ASP A 92 -14.26 1.26 6.30
C ASP A 92 -14.32 -0.17 5.71
N LEU A 93 -13.23 -0.95 5.75
CA LEU A 93 -13.38 -2.39 5.49
C LEU A 93 -14.26 -3.05 6.57
N ARG A 94 -14.11 -2.64 7.84
CA ARG A 94 -14.96 -3.12 8.93
C ARG A 94 -16.36 -2.49 8.84
N GLY A 95 -16.43 -1.21 8.45
CA GLY A 95 -17.69 -0.50 8.17
C GLY A 95 -18.51 -1.17 7.08
N ASN A 96 -17.92 -1.39 5.90
CA ASN A 96 -18.50 -2.07 4.75
C ASN A 96 -18.88 -3.54 5.01
N ILE A 97 -18.10 -4.29 5.80
CA ILE A 97 -18.51 -5.63 6.21
C ILE A 97 -19.78 -5.57 7.07
N ALA A 98 -19.87 -4.58 7.96
CA ALA A 98 -21.01 -4.41 8.86
C ALA A 98 -22.26 -3.87 8.14
N SER A 99 -22.10 -3.02 7.11
CA SER A 99 -23.21 -2.35 6.41
C SER A 99 -23.66 -3.07 5.12
N ALA A 100 -22.72 -3.56 4.31
CA ALA A 100 -22.98 -4.10 2.97
C ALA A 100 -22.82 -5.63 2.90
N GLY A 101 -22.35 -6.27 3.98
CA GLY A 101 -22.13 -7.71 4.07
C GLY A 101 -20.85 -8.18 3.40
N TRP A 102 -20.49 -9.44 3.62
CA TRP A 102 -19.18 -10.01 3.23
C TRP A 102 -18.94 -10.08 1.73
N TRP A 103 -20.00 -9.97 0.92
CA TRP A 103 -19.96 -10.14 -0.54
C TRP A 103 -20.08 -8.84 -1.34
N SER A 104 -20.03 -7.69 -0.68
CA SER A 104 -20.02 -6.41 -1.40
C SER A 104 -18.71 -6.25 -2.19
N TRP A 105 -18.79 -5.59 -3.33
CA TRP A 105 -17.65 -5.38 -4.22
C TRP A 105 -16.51 -4.64 -3.52
N GLY A 106 -16.83 -3.67 -2.65
CA GLY A 106 -15.86 -2.94 -1.84
C GLY A 106 -15.10 -3.82 -0.84
N VAL A 107 -15.77 -4.79 -0.22
CA VAL A 107 -15.12 -5.74 0.71
C VAL A 107 -14.15 -6.65 -0.03
N VAL A 108 -14.56 -7.20 -1.18
CA VAL A 108 -13.69 -8.04 -2.02
C VAL A 108 -12.47 -7.24 -2.48
N TRP A 109 -12.66 -6.01 -2.93
CA TRP A 109 -11.58 -5.15 -3.37
C TRP A 109 -10.60 -4.79 -2.24
N GLY A 110 -11.12 -4.48 -1.05
CA GLY A 110 -10.28 -4.20 0.10
C GLY A 110 -9.49 -5.41 0.61
N PHE A 111 -10.01 -6.64 0.46
CA PHE A 111 -9.20 -7.85 0.69
C PHE A 111 -8.04 -7.96 -0.30
N VAL A 112 -8.24 -7.62 -1.58
CA VAL A 112 -7.17 -7.60 -2.58
C VAL A 112 -6.10 -6.59 -2.19
N LEU A 113 -6.50 -5.37 -1.82
CA LEU A 113 -5.57 -4.33 -1.37
C LEU A 113 -4.80 -4.74 -0.11
N LEU A 114 -5.46 -5.36 0.86
CA LEU A 114 -4.81 -5.90 2.07
C LEU A 114 -3.76 -6.96 1.73
N LEU A 115 -4.09 -7.88 0.81
CA LEU A 115 -3.20 -8.96 0.42
C LEU A 115 -1.95 -8.41 -0.27
N VAL A 116 -2.13 -7.47 -1.23
CA VAL A 116 -1.02 -6.80 -1.91
C VAL A 116 -0.17 -5.98 -0.95
N THR A 117 -0.80 -5.24 -0.02
CA THR A 117 -0.11 -4.48 1.04
C THR A 117 0.71 -5.39 1.95
N GLY A 118 0.18 -6.57 2.29
CA GLY A 118 0.90 -7.57 3.07
C GLY A 118 2.13 -8.10 2.35
N VAL A 119 2.02 -8.38 1.04
CA VAL A 119 3.17 -8.80 0.22
C VAL A 119 4.25 -7.72 0.20
N VAL A 120 3.88 -6.45 0.01
CA VAL A 120 4.82 -5.31 0.08
C VAL A 120 5.49 -5.26 1.45
N GLY A 121 4.72 -5.36 2.54
CA GLY A 121 5.25 -5.34 3.91
C GLY A 121 6.26 -6.47 4.15
N VAL A 122 5.95 -7.70 3.75
CA VAL A 122 6.86 -8.86 3.88
C VAL A 122 8.15 -8.64 3.09
N LEU A 123 8.06 -8.14 1.86
CA LEU A 123 9.23 -7.83 1.03
C LEU A 123 10.07 -6.69 1.65
N ALA A 124 9.43 -5.68 2.24
CA ALA A 124 10.09 -4.60 2.95
C ALA A 124 10.86 -5.12 4.17
N VAL A 125 10.26 -6.00 4.98
CA VAL A 125 10.93 -6.67 6.11
C VAL A 125 12.12 -7.50 5.63
N ALA A 126 11.94 -8.29 4.57
CA ALA A 126 13.01 -9.13 4.03
C ALA A 126 14.19 -8.29 3.52
N GLN A 127 13.90 -7.16 2.85
CA GLN A 127 14.91 -6.21 2.40
C GLN A 127 15.60 -5.50 3.59
N ALA A 128 14.86 -5.12 4.64
CA ALA A 128 15.44 -4.56 5.86
C ALA A 128 16.39 -5.54 6.56
N LYS A 129 15.98 -6.81 6.72
CA LYS A 129 16.83 -7.88 7.28
C LYS A 129 18.11 -8.07 6.46
N ARG A 130 17.99 -8.04 5.13
CA ARG A 130 19.14 -8.14 4.22
C ARG A 130 20.10 -6.96 4.39
N LEU A 131 19.60 -5.72 4.42
CA LEU A 131 20.42 -4.53 4.59
C LEU A 131 21.11 -4.51 5.98
N ARG A 132 20.42 -4.98 7.03
CA ARG A 132 21.01 -5.11 8.37
C ARG A 132 22.15 -6.13 8.43
N ARG A 133 22.07 -7.22 7.67
CA ARG A 133 23.14 -8.25 7.58
C ARG A 133 24.35 -7.81 6.75
N GLN A 134 24.19 -6.77 5.93
CA GLN A 134 25.26 -6.23 5.07
C GLN A 134 25.99 -5.04 5.72
N ARG A 135 25.54 -4.62 6.91
CA ARG A 135 26.23 -3.69 7.81
C ARG A 135 27.04 -4.50 8.81
#